data_AF-A0A9D8CLJ9-F1
#
_entry.id   AF-A0A9D8CLJ9-F1
#
_cell.length_a   1.000
_cell.length_b   1.000
_cell.length_c   1.000
_cell.angle_alpha   90.00
_cell.angle_beta   90.00
_cell.angle_gamma   90.00
#
_symmetry.space_group_name_H-M   'P 1'
#
loop_
_entity.id
_entity.type
_entity.pdbx_description
1 polymer ?
#
loop_
_entity_poly.entity_id
_entity_poly.type
_entity_poly.pdbx_seq_one_letter_code
_entity_poly.pdbx_strand_id
1 'polypeptide(L)'
;MRIKGFLARTIARRDQSWNELLPPVLTPLRPPFRRRPPRKGVYVMIKFATGLALAVVLASSGASAQNVTELRVAKMKEQGAAMGALSKMAKGEEPYDAAKANQQAQVLATHAKSIPSWFPAGSKAGRAKDEIWSDSAKWQQVSAAFVTETTAFAQVAGTGKDPMAAGLGKVGQACGACHTPFRAPAQ
;
A
#
# COMPACT_ATOMS: atom_id res chain seq x y z
N MET A 1 -5.14 10.99 -58.64
CA MET A 1 -3.73 10.96 -59.07
C MET A 1 -2.96 10.12 -58.06
N ARG A 2 -2.21 9.13 -58.53
CA ARG A 2 -1.72 7.96 -57.79
C ARG A 2 -0.20 8.07 -57.72
N ILE A 3 0.42 8.04 -56.53
CA ILE A 3 1.86 7.74 -56.43
C ILE A 3 2.09 6.75 -55.28
N LYS A 4 2.39 5.52 -55.69
CA LYS A 4 3.04 4.43 -54.94
C LYS A 4 4.53 4.84 -54.80
N GLY A 5 5.24 4.69 -53.68
CA GLY A 5 5.67 3.44 -53.05
C GLY A 5 7.20 3.31 -53.15
N PHE A 6 7.87 2.81 -52.09
CA PHE A 6 9.14 2.03 -52.07
C PHE A 6 9.50 1.79 -50.58
N LEU A 7 9.54 0.58 -50.01
CA LEU A 7 10.61 -0.45 -50.08
C LEU A 7 11.99 0.13 -49.69
N ALA A 8 12.85 -0.45 -48.85
CA ALA A 8 12.87 -1.68 -48.06
C ALA A 8 14.09 -1.63 -47.09
N ARG A 9 14.04 -2.48 -46.05
CA ARG A 9 15.15 -3.18 -45.34
C ARG A 9 16.56 -2.55 -45.28
N THR A 10 17.11 -2.54 -44.05
CA THR A 10 18.34 -3.32 -43.75
C THR A 10 18.48 -3.64 -42.26
N ILE A 11 18.80 -4.90 -42.00
CA ILE A 11 19.26 -5.50 -40.75
C ILE A 11 20.78 -5.27 -40.66
N ALA A 12 21.29 -4.83 -39.51
CA ALA A 12 22.70 -5.02 -39.18
C ALA A 12 22.86 -5.25 -37.67
N ARG A 13 23.25 -6.48 -37.33
CA ARG A 13 23.84 -6.86 -36.04
C ARG A 13 25.12 -6.05 -35.84
N ARG A 14 25.37 -5.57 -34.62
CA ARG A 14 26.72 -5.29 -34.15
C ARG A 14 26.99 -6.09 -32.90
N ASP A 15 27.90 -7.01 -33.11
CA ASP A 15 28.53 -7.97 -32.25
C ASP A 15 29.59 -7.33 -31.32
N GLN A 16 29.68 -7.93 -30.14
CA GLN A 16 30.91 -8.28 -29.42
C GLN A 16 32.10 -7.30 -29.38
N SER A 17 32.31 -6.68 -28.21
CA SER A 17 33.64 -6.55 -27.59
C SER A 17 33.51 -6.06 -26.13
N TRP A 18 33.24 -6.97 -25.18
CA TRP A 18 33.25 -6.67 -23.73
C TRP A 18 34.26 -7.53 -22.97
N ASN A 19 35.34 -7.96 -23.62
CA ASN A 19 36.43 -8.70 -22.98
C ASN A 19 37.74 -7.95 -23.19
N GLU A 20 38.10 -7.00 -22.31
CA GLU A 20 39.51 -6.59 -22.21
C GLU A 20 39.94 -5.75 -20.98
N LEU A 21 39.27 -5.80 -19.81
CA LEU A 21 39.74 -5.00 -18.66
C LEU A 21 39.68 -5.72 -17.30
N LEU A 22 40.43 -6.81 -17.11
CA LEU A 22 40.80 -7.27 -15.77
C LEU A 22 42.25 -7.80 -15.71
N PRO A 23 43.09 -7.31 -14.77
CA PRO A 23 44.48 -7.75 -14.59
C PRO A 23 44.63 -9.07 -13.81
N PRO A 24 45.80 -9.74 -13.89
CA PRO A 24 46.03 -11.07 -13.34
C PRO A 24 46.21 -11.07 -11.83
N VAL A 25 45.38 -11.83 -11.12
CA VAL A 25 45.55 -12.10 -9.68
C VAL A 25 46.31 -13.42 -9.52
N LEU A 26 47.53 -13.28 -9.01
CA LEU A 26 48.39 -14.39 -8.60
C LEU A 26 47.84 -15.07 -7.34
N THR A 27 47.84 -16.40 -7.39
CA THR A 27 47.52 -17.37 -6.34
C THR A 27 48.39 -17.20 -5.08
N PRO A 28 47.91 -17.69 -3.92
CA PRO A 28 48.72 -18.73 -3.27
C PRO A 28 47.92 -19.94 -2.74
N LEU A 29 48.43 -21.10 -3.16
CA LEU A 29 48.62 -22.37 -2.44
C LEU A 29 47.73 -22.67 -1.20
N ARG A 30 46.74 -23.57 -1.38
CA ARG A 30 46.07 -24.29 -0.28
C ARG A 30 46.72 -25.67 -0.06
N PRO A 31 46.90 -26.12 1.20
CA PRO A 31 47.53 -27.40 1.54
C PRO A 31 46.62 -28.62 1.27
N PRO A 32 47.17 -29.85 1.22
CA PRO A 32 46.46 -31.03 0.77
C PRO A 32 45.34 -31.47 1.71
N PHE A 33 44.19 -31.79 1.11
CA PHE A 33 43.05 -32.43 1.72
C PHE A 33 43.44 -33.75 2.43
N ARG A 34 43.40 -33.75 3.77
CA ARG A 34 43.36 -35.00 4.54
C ARG A 34 42.00 -35.67 4.34
N ARG A 35 41.99 -36.81 3.63
CA ARG A 35 40.82 -37.70 3.52
C ARG A 35 40.52 -38.31 4.89
N ARG A 36 39.34 -38.04 5.45
CA ARG A 36 38.79 -38.79 6.59
C ARG A 36 38.07 -40.04 6.04
N PRO A 37 38.26 -41.24 6.64
CA PRO A 37 37.53 -42.43 6.22
C PRO A 37 36.05 -42.37 6.64
N PRO A 38 35.15 -43.07 5.93
CA PRO A 38 33.72 -43.09 6.23
C PRO A 38 33.43 -43.88 7.51
N ARG A 39 32.71 -43.25 8.45
CA ARG A 39 32.12 -43.96 9.60
C ARG A 39 30.87 -44.70 9.12
N LYS A 40 30.93 -46.03 9.23
CA LYS A 40 29.81 -46.94 9.02
C LYS A 40 28.79 -46.77 10.15
N GLY A 41 27.50 -46.84 9.80
CA GLY A 41 26.38 -46.86 10.74
C GLY A 41 25.89 -45.45 11.08
N VAL A 42 24.61 -45.12 11.04
CA VAL A 42 23.40 -45.94 11.13
C VAL A 42 22.29 -45.13 10.45
N TYR A 43 21.63 -45.73 9.48
CA TYR A 43 20.35 -45.26 8.98
C TYR A 43 19.33 -45.38 10.11
N VAL A 44 18.95 -44.27 10.76
CA VAL A 44 17.76 -44.24 11.63
C VAL A 44 16.61 -43.74 10.78
N MET A 45 15.68 -44.66 10.56
CA MET A 45 14.47 -44.55 9.76
C MET A 45 13.65 -43.30 10.09
N ILE A 46 13.24 -42.61 9.03
CA ILE A 46 12.11 -41.67 9.04
C ILE A 46 10.85 -42.50 9.33
N LYS A 47 10.32 -42.40 10.54
CA LYS A 47 8.96 -42.85 10.86
C LYS A 47 8.02 -41.65 10.78
N PHE A 48 7.09 -41.72 9.84
CA PHE A 48 5.90 -40.87 9.78
C PHE A 48 5.09 -41.06 11.06
N ALA A 49 4.89 -39.96 11.80
CA ALA A 49 3.87 -39.86 12.84
C ALA A 49 3.13 -38.53 12.64
N THR A 50 1.90 -38.64 12.15
CA THR A 50 0.85 -37.62 12.17
C THR A 50 0.58 -37.16 13.61
N GLY A 51 0.51 -35.83 13.83
CA GLY A 51 -0.05 -35.29 15.08
C GLY A 51 0.44 -33.89 15.47
N LEU A 52 -0.34 -32.87 15.08
CA LEU A 52 -0.71 -31.66 15.84
C LEU A 52 0.34 -31.01 16.80
N ALA A 53 0.91 -29.88 16.38
CA ALA A 53 0.93 -28.61 17.14
C ALA A 53 1.90 -27.60 16.49
N LEU A 54 1.40 -26.77 15.58
CA LEU A 54 2.05 -25.52 15.22
C LEU A 54 1.27 -24.37 15.86
N ALA A 55 1.30 -24.28 17.19
CA ALA A 55 0.90 -23.05 17.88
C ALA A 55 2.09 -22.09 17.86
N VAL A 56 2.28 -21.40 16.73
CA VAL A 56 3.13 -20.20 16.71
C VAL A 56 2.35 -19.13 17.47
N VAL A 57 2.59 -19.02 18.78
CA VAL A 57 2.22 -17.82 19.53
C VAL A 57 3.21 -16.75 19.08
N LEU A 58 2.83 -15.97 18.06
CA LEU A 58 3.43 -14.66 17.88
C LEU A 58 3.02 -13.81 19.08
N ALA A 59 3.91 -13.69 20.07
CA ALA A 59 3.86 -12.61 21.02
C ALA A 59 4.14 -11.31 20.25
N SER A 60 3.11 -10.76 19.61
CA SER A 60 3.13 -9.39 19.12
C SER A 60 3.30 -8.48 20.33
N SER A 61 4.39 -7.71 20.39
CA SER A 61 4.58 -6.60 21.31
C SER A 61 3.31 -5.75 21.32
N GLY A 62 2.54 -5.87 22.41
CA GLY A 62 1.11 -5.56 22.44
C GLY A 62 0.81 -4.08 22.36
N ALA A 63 0.56 -3.58 21.15
CA ALA A 63 -0.43 -2.52 21.03
C ALA A 63 -1.79 -3.14 21.37
N SER A 64 -2.37 -2.75 22.50
CA SER A 64 -3.74 -3.16 22.83
C SER A 64 -4.70 -2.74 21.71
N ALA A 65 -5.83 -3.43 21.57
CA ALA A 65 -6.87 -3.01 20.61
C ALA A 65 -7.27 -1.54 20.83
N GLN A 66 -7.18 -1.04 22.07
CA GLN A 66 -7.38 0.34 22.47
C GLN A 66 -6.30 1.26 21.88
N ASN A 67 -5.01 0.95 22.02
CA ASN A 67 -3.93 1.76 21.45
C ASN A 67 -4.05 1.85 19.92
N VAL A 68 -4.36 0.74 19.25
CA VAL A 68 -4.61 0.73 17.79
C VAL A 68 -5.83 1.60 17.44
N THR A 69 -6.87 1.54 18.26
CA THR A 69 -8.09 2.35 18.08
C THR A 69 -7.81 3.84 18.22
N GLU A 70 -7.03 4.24 19.22
CA GLU A 70 -6.66 5.65 19.42
C GLU A 70 -5.86 6.18 18.23
N LEU A 71 -4.87 5.42 17.76
CA LEU A 71 -4.06 5.78 16.60
C LEU A 71 -4.90 5.95 15.33
N ARG A 72 -5.76 4.98 15.00
CA ARG A 72 -6.62 5.11 13.81
C ARG A 72 -7.61 6.26 13.93
N VAL A 73 -8.16 6.51 15.12
CA VAL A 73 -9.09 7.63 15.36
C VAL A 73 -8.38 8.97 15.19
N ALA A 74 -7.14 9.11 15.68
CA ALA A 74 -6.33 10.30 15.45
C ALA A 74 -6.10 10.55 13.96
N LYS A 75 -5.73 9.51 13.19
CA LYS A 75 -5.55 9.62 11.73
C LYS A 75 -6.84 9.92 10.96
N MET A 76 -7.98 9.43 11.44
CA MET A 76 -9.28 9.81 10.87
C MET A 76 -9.67 11.26 11.21
N LYS A 77 -9.29 11.77 12.38
CA LYS A 77 -9.47 13.20 12.73
C LYS A 77 -8.62 14.11 11.83
N GLU A 78 -7.39 13.72 11.53
CA GLU A 78 -6.52 14.44 10.56
C GLU A 78 -7.20 14.55 9.18
N GLN A 79 -7.80 13.45 8.67
CA GLN A 79 -8.58 13.49 7.43
C GLN A 79 -9.83 14.39 7.55
N GLY A 80 -10.54 14.31 8.67
CA GLY A 80 -11.69 15.17 8.96
C GLY A 80 -11.33 16.66 8.96
N ALA A 81 -10.18 17.01 9.50
CA ALA A 81 -9.67 18.39 9.50
C ALA A 81 -9.34 18.87 8.08
N ALA A 82 -8.66 18.03 7.27
CA ALA A 82 -8.37 18.35 5.86
C ALA A 82 -9.66 18.55 5.05
N MET A 83 -10.63 17.64 5.19
CA MET A 83 -11.96 17.78 4.59
C MET A 83 -12.67 19.06 5.03
N GLY A 84 -12.59 19.41 6.32
CA GLY A 84 -13.17 20.63 6.88
C GLY A 84 -12.60 21.90 6.25
N ALA A 85 -11.27 21.98 6.14
CA ALA A 85 -10.60 23.12 5.49
C ALA A 85 -11.02 23.28 4.01
N LEU A 86 -11.06 22.18 3.27
CA LEU A 86 -11.53 22.16 1.88
C LEU A 86 -13.02 22.57 1.77
N SER A 87 -13.86 22.10 2.69
CA SER A 87 -15.28 22.44 2.71
C SER A 87 -15.52 23.92 2.95
N LYS A 88 -14.73 24.58 3.82
CA LYS A 88 -14.85 26.03 4.04
C LYS A 88 -14.55 26.80 2.77
N MET A 89 -13.48 26.43 2.06
CA MET A 89 -13.16 27.03 0.75
C MET A 89 -14.26 26.78 -0.29
N ALA A 90 -14.80 25.56 -0.35
CA ALA A 90 -15.89 25.22 -1.28
C ALA A 90 -17.14 26.06 -1.02
N LYS A 91 -17.53 26.23 0.26
CA LYS A 91 -18.69 27.03 0.68
C LYS A 91 -18.47 28.55 0.61
N GLY A 92 -17.23 29.00 0.42
CA GLY A 92 -16.87 30.42 0.43
C GLY A 92 -16.78 31.03 1.85
N GLU A 93 -16.72 30.20 2.88
CA GLU A 93 -16.46 30.63 4.27
C GLU A 93 -14.99 31.05 4.44
N GLU A 94 -14.09 30.49 3.61
CA GLU A 94 -12.70 30.93 3.45
C GLU A 94 -12.42 31.19 1.95
N PRO A 95 -11.57 32.17 1.59
CA PRO A 95 -11.12 32.34 0.21
C PRO A 95 -10.44 31.08 -0.33
N TYR A 96 -10.63 30.80 -1.62
CA TYR A 96 -9.92 29.69 -2.26
C TYR A 96 -8.42 29.99 -2.33
N ASP A 97 -7.63 29.07 -1.78
CA ASP A 97 -6.18 29.05 -1.87
C ASP A 97 -5.76 27.75 -2.56
N ALA A 98 -5.18 27.87 -3.74
CA ALA A 98 -4.78 26.72 -4.56
C ALA A 98 -3.73 25.83 -3.89
N ALA A 99 -2.76 26.44 -3.20
CA ALA A 99 -1.69 25.70 -2.54
C ALA A 99 -2.23 24.96 -1.31
N LYS A 100 -3.04 25.64 -0.49
CA LYS A 100 -3.73 25.04 0.66
C LYS A 100 -4.65 23.91 0.21
N ALA A 101 -5.46 24.12 -0.84
CA ALA A 101 -6.36 23.11 -1.36
C ALA A 101 -5.62 21.86 -1.86
N ASN A 102 -4.53 22.05 -2.62
CA ASN A 102 -3.70 20.94 -3.05
C ASN A 102 -3.08 20.19 -1.87
N GLN A 103 -2.51 20.91 -0.89
CA GLN A 103 -1.92 20.31 0.30
C GLN A 103 -2.94 19.45 1.08
N GLN A 104 -4.15 19.96 1.32
CA GLN A 104 -5.18 19.21 2.03
C GLN A 104 -5.65 17.98 1.23
N ALA A 105 -5.74 18.09 -0.10
CA ALA A 105 -6.09 16.95 -0.94
C ALA A 105 -5.00 15.86 -0.93
N GLN A 106 -3.71 16.24 -0.86
CA GLN A 106 -2.60 15.29 -0.72
C GLN A 106 -2.60 14.56 0.62
N VAL A 107 -3.00 15.23 1.71
CA VAL A 107 -3.20 14.59 3.02
C VAL A 107 -4.23 13.46 2.91
N LEU A 108 -5.37 13.73 2.25
CA LEU A 108 -6.42 12.73 2.04
C LEU A 108 -5.92 11.55 1.20
N ALA A 109 -5.24 11.82 0.08
CA ALA A 109 -4.70 10.77 -0.80
C ALA A 109 -3.63 9.89 -0.10
N THR A 110 -2.80 10.49 0.74
CA THR A 110 -1.78 9.77 1.52
C THR A 110 -2.42 8.89 2.59
N HIS A 111 -3.40 9.43 3.31
CA HIS A 111 -4.12 8.68 4.34
C HIS A 111 -4.94 7.55 3.75
N ALA A 112 -5.62 7.77 2.62
CA ALA A 112 -6.43 6.75 1.93
C ALA A 112 -5.66 5.44 1.70
N LYS A 113 -4.40 5.54 1.25
CA LYS A 113 -3.53 4.38 1.01
C LYS A 113 -3.17 3.61 2.29
N SER A 114 -3.19 4.30 3.43
CA SER A 114 -2.78 3.76 4.72
C SER A 114 -3.95 3.16 5.50
N ILE A 115 -5.20 3.56 5.21
CA ILE A 115 -6.40 3.14 5.96
C ILE A 115 -6.45 1.64 6.25
N PRO A 116 -6.26 0.71 5.27
CA PRO A 116 -6.38 -0.72 5.55
C PRO A 116 -5.43 -1.20 6.65
N SER A 117 -4.22 -0.63 6.73
CA SER A 117 -3.22 -0.97 7.76
C SER A 117 -3.63 -0.56 9.18
N TRP A 118 -4.56 0.38 9.31
CA TRP A 118 -5.05 0.87 10.61
C TRP A 118 -6.12 -0.03 11.24
N PHE A 119 -6.56 -1.07 10.52
CA PHE A 119 -7.56 -2.05 10.98
C PHE A 119 -6.99 -3.47 11.01
N PRO A 120 -5.89 -3.74 11.74
CA PRO A 120 -5.33 -5.09 11.84
C PRO A 120 -6.33 -6.06 12.49
N ALA A 121 -6.18 -7.35 12.21
CA ALA A 121 -6.96 -8.40 12.86
C ALA A 121 -6.85 -8.31 14.38
N GLY A 122 -7.95 -8.55 15.10
CA GLY A 122 -8.00 -8.46 16.56
C GLY A 122 -8.13 -7.04 17.13
N SER A 123 -8.20 -5.99 16.30
CA SER A 123 -8.37 -4.59 16.75
C SER A 123 -9.83 -4.12 16.84
N LYS A 124 -10.75 -5.04 17.15
CA LYS A 124 -12.18 -4.78 17.33
C LYS A 124 -12.41 -3.90 18.57
N ALA A 125 -12.67 -2.61 18.36
CA ALA A 125 -12.88 -1.64 19.42
C ALA A 125 -13.42 -0.30 18.89
N GLY A 126 -14.04 0.48 19.78
CA GLY A 126 -14.64 1.77 19.44
C GLY A 126 -15.83 1.62 18.48
N ARG A 127 -15.88 2.46 17.45
CA ARG A 127 -17.00 2.51 16.47
C ARG A 127 -16.76 1.68 15.21
N ALA A 128 -15.64 0.96 15.13
CA ALA A 128 -15.37 0.06 14.02
C ALA A 128 -16.28 -1.17 14.15
N LYS A 129 -17.15 -1.41 13.18
CA LYS A 129 -18.03 -2.58 13.21
C LYS A 129 -17.31 -3.84 12.74
N ASP A 130 -17.84 -5.00 13.12
CA ASP A 130 -17.25 -6.31 12.83
C ASP A 130 -17.16 -6.63 11.33
N GLU A 131 -18.03 -6.03 10.52
CA GLU A 131 -18.09 -6.19 9.06
C GLU A 131 -16.80 -5.78 8.36
N ILE A 132 -15.94 -4.94 8.98
CA ILE A 132 -14.60 -4.64 8.44
C ILE A 132 -13.79 -5.92 8.24
N TRP A 133 -13.92 -6.88 9.16
CA TRP A 133 -13.16 -8.13 9.14
C TRP A 133 -13.96 -9.29 8.54
N SER A 134 -15.29 -9.35 8.74
CA SER A 134 -16.12 -10.42 8.20
C SER A 134 -16.51 -10.23 6.73
N ASP A 135 -16.64 -8.99 6.25
CA ASP A 135 -16.88 -8.64 4.83
C ASP A 135 -15.64 -7.96 4.23
N SER A 136 -14.51 -8.69 4.29
CA SER A 136 -13.21 -8.20 3.83
C SER A 136 -13.20 -7.80 2.35
N ALA A 137 -14.00 -8.47 1.50
CA ALA A 137 -14.12 -8.16 0.09
C ALA A 137 -14.73 -6.76 -0.13
N LYS A 138 -15.86 -6.46 0.53
CA LYS A 138 -16.47 -5.13 0.44
C LYS A 138 -15.58 -4.06 1.06
N TRP A 139 -14.93 -4.36 2.19
CA TRP A 139 -13.98 -3.46 2.83
C TRP A 139 -12.83 -3.08 1.88
N GLN A 140 -12.21 -4.06 1.22
CA GLN A 140 -11.15 -3.82 0.23
C GLN A 140 -11.66 -3.03 -0.97
N GLN A 141 -12.85 -3.36 -1.48
CA GLN A 141 -13.46 -2.64 -2.60
C GLN A 141 -13.66 -1.15 -2.27
N VAL A 142 -14.29 -0.83 -1.14
CA VAL A 142 -14.53 0.58 -0.78
C VAL A 142 -13.24 1.32 -0.44
N SER A 143 -12.25 0.62 0.13
CA SER A 143 -10.92 1.20 0.39
C SER A 143 -10.19 1.55 -0.90
N ALA A 144 -10.22 0.66 -1.90
CA ALA A 144 -9.62 0.92 -3.21
C ALA A 144 -10.34 2.05 -3.97
N ALA A 145 -11.68 2.11 -3.88
CA ALA A 145 -12.45 3.21 -4.43
C ALA A 145 -12.08 4.54 -3.75
N PHE A 146 -11.94 4.57 -2.43
CA PHE A 146 -11.51 5.76 -1.70
C PHE A 146 -10.10 6.23 -2.11
N VAL A 147 -9.15 5.31 -2.30
CA VAL A 147 -7.82 5.64 -2.84
C VAL A 147 -7.92 6.25 -4.23
N THR A 148 -8.78 5.70 -5.09
CA THR A 148 -8.98 6.21 -6.46
C THR A 148 -9.52 7.63 -6.45
N GLU A 149 -10.61 7.89 -5.72
CA GLU A 149 -11.24 9.20 -5.66
C GLU A 149 -10.34 10.26 -5.03
N THR A 150 -9.62 9.92 -3.95
CA THR A 150 -8.70 10.87 -3.30
C THR A 150 -7.47 11.16 -4.17
N THR A 151 -6.96 10.18 -4.91
CA THR A 151 -5.85 10.38 -5.85
C THR A 151 -6.27 11.28 -7.01
N ALA A 152 -7.46 11.05 -7.60
CA ALA A 152 -7.99 11.91 -8.64
C ALA A 152 -8.26 13.32 -8.12
N PHE A 153 -8.81 13.44 -6.91
CA PHE A 153 -9.05 14.73 -6.28
C PHE A 153 -7.76 15.54 -6.06
N ALA A 154 -6.68 14.89 -5.62
CA ALA A 154 -5.39 15.52 -5.41
C ALA A 154 -4.77 16.12 -6.68
N GLN A 155 -5.17 15.66 -7.87
CA GLN A 155 -4.74 16.23 -9.16
C GLN A 155 -5.48 17.52 -9.51
N VAL A 156 -6.71 17.70 -9.04
CA VAL A 156 -7.59 18.82 -9.46
C VAL A 156 -7.79 19.88 -8.39
N ALA A 157 -7.57 19.55 -7.10
CA ALA A 157 -7.89 20.43 -5.98
C ALA A 157 -7.18 21.81 -6.02
N GLY A 158 -5.99 21.89 -6.63
CA GLY A 158 -5.24 23.13 -6.78
C GLY A 158 -5.54 23.92 -8.07
N THR A 159 -6.43 23.42 -8.94
CA THR A 159 -6.66 24.00 -10.28
C THR A 159 -7.77 25.04 -10.33
N GLY A 160 -8.55 25.17 -9.26
CA GLY A 160 -9.62 26.14 -9.14
C GLY A 160 -10.66 25.71 -8.10
N LYS A 161 -11.48 26.67 -7.67
CA LYS A 161 -12.54 26.43 -6.67
C LYS A 161 -13.57 25.40 -7.16
N ASP A 162 -14.04 25.51 -8.41
CA ASP A 162 -15.10 24.63 -8.92
C ASP A 162 -14.60 23.18 -9.12
N PRO A 163 -13.44 22.91 -9.76
CA PRO A 163 -12.86 21.57 -9.79
C PRO A 163 -12.62 20.98 -8.40
N MET A 164 -12.13 21.81 -7.46
CA MET A 164 -11.94 21.40 -6.08
C MET A 164 -13.27 21.02 -5.41
N ALA A 165 -14.31 21.84 -5.54
CA ALA A 165 -15.61 21.57 -4.93
C ALA A 165 -16.27 20.31 -5.51
N ALA A 166 -16.18 20.12 -6.83
CA ALA A 166 -16.68 18.91 -7.49
C ALA A 166 -15.95 17.65 -7.02
N GLY A 167 -14.61 17.69 -6.95
CA GLY A 167 -13.81 16.58 -6.46
C GLY A 167 -14.04 16.29 -4.98
N LEU A 168 -14.21 17.32 -4.15
CA LEU A 168 -14.54 17.19 -2.73
C LEU A 168 -15.86 16.44 -2.52
N GLY A 169 -16.87 16.67 -3.37
CA GLY A 169 -18.13 15.95 -3.35
C GLY A 169 -17.95 14.44 -3.55
N LYS A 170 -17.11 14.04 -4.52
CA LYS A 170 -16.81 12.61 -4.78
C LYS A 170 -16.08 11.95 -3.62
N VAL A 171 -15.09 12.63 -3.03
CA VAL A 171 -14.40 12.15 -1.82
C VAL A 171 -15.39 12.00 -0.66
N GLY A 172 -16.31 12.96 -0.48
CA GLY A 172 -17.37 12.87 0.53
C GLY A 172 -18.28 11.64 0.35
N GLN A 173 -18.66 11.31 -0.89
CA GLN A 173 -19.43 10.10 -1.19
C GLN A 173 -18.64 8.83 -0.84
N ALA A 174 -17.34 8.78 -1.16
CA ALA A 174 -16.48 7.66 -0.80
C ALA A 174 -16.28 7.52 0.72
N CYS A 175 -16.20 8.61 1.48
CA CYS A 175 -16.26 8.59 2.95
C CYS A 175 -17.56 7.93 3.45
N GLY A 176 -18.70 8.25 2.84
CA GLY A 176 -20.00 7.65 3.15
C GLY A 176 -20.06 6.16 2.82
N ALA A 177 -19.49 5.75 1.69
CA ALA A 177 -19.42 4.35 1.27
C ALA A 177 -18.68 3.45 2.28
N CYS A 178 -17.70 3.99 3.00
CA CYS A 178 -17.06 3.29 4.13
C CYS A 178 -17.90 3.40 5.42
N HIS A 179 -18.33 4.59 5.81
CA HIS A 179 -18.93 4.79 7.13
C HIS A 179 -20.30 4.13 7.29
N THR A 180 -21.14 4.11 6.26
CA THR A 180 -22.47 3.51 6.32
C THR A 180 -22.43 2.02 6.71
N PRO A 181 -21.69 1.16 6.00
CA PRO A 181 -21.57 -0.25 6.37
C PRO A 181 -20.67 -0.50 7.59
N PHE A 182 -19.58 0.26 7.78
CA PHE A 182 -18.49 -0.17 8.67
C PHE A 182 -18.27 0.66 9.94
N ARG A 183 -19.00 1.78 10.11
CA ARG A 183 -18.87 2.63 11.31
C ARG A 183 -20.18 2.73 12.07
N ALA A 184 -20.19 2.41 13.36
CA ALA A 184 -21.33 2.63 14.24
C ALA A 184 -21.60 4.15 14.39
N PRO A 185 -22.84 4.59 14.69
CA PRO A 185 -23.15 5.99 15.03
C PRO A 185 -22.33 6.52 16.21
N ALA A 186 -22.31 7.85 16.37
CA ALA A 186 -21.76 8.43 17.60
C ALA A 186 -22.67 8.03 18.75
N GLN A 187 -22.07 7.67 19.89
CA GLN A 187 -22.78 7.40 21.13
C GLN A 187 -22.92 8.71 21.89
#